data_AF-A0A970IEK8-F1
#
_entry.id   AF-A0A970IEK8-F1
#
_cell.length_a   1.000
_cell.length_b   1.000
_cell.length_c   1.000
_cell.angle_alpha   90.00
_cell.angle_beta   90.00
_cell.angle_gamma   90.00
#
_symmetry.space_group_name_H-M   'P 1'
#
loop_
_entity.id
_entity.type
_entity.pdbx_description
1 polymer ?
#
loop_
_entity_poly.entity_id
_entity_poly.type
_entity_poly.pdbx_seq_one_letter_code
_entity_poly.pdbx_strand_id
1 'polypeptide(L)'
;MYYKIKKILPKSDMYLIEGIKLMIVNLIIILVVGIISLGLFWVVYRIRQLGFPLPLPVWLVILGTGIPSCVFWFQYGKKFGSFVRQNRFTKGLLLGILGNIPGFIILYIITNSYPEMNNLSLDPEIVRIVFIIFLMLLVLMPIIVLLGTLDKSIK
;
A
#
# COMPACT_ATOMS: atom_id res chain seq x y z
N MET A 1 -13.24 16.04 -1.04
CA MET A 1 -12.30 14.95 -0.67
C MET A 1 -11.26 15.37 0.39
N TYR A 2 -10.75 16.61 0.37
CA TYR A 2 -9.79 17.15 1.35
C TYR A 2 -10.23 17.13 2.83
N TYR A 3 -11.54 17.30 3.11
CA TYR A 3 -12.07 17.38 4.48
C TYR A 3 -12.05 16.04 5.24
N LYS A 4 -12.22 14.91 4.54
CA LYS A 4 -12.20 13.56 5.18
C LYS A 4 -10.77 13.09 5.50
N ILE A 5 -9.78 13.46 4.68
CA ILE A 5 -8.37 13.08 4.89
C ILE A 5 -7.84 13.62 6.22
N LYS A 6 -8.23 14.84 6.63
CA LYS A 6 -7.86 15.43 7.93
C LYS A 6 -8.25 14.58 9.15
N LYS A 7 -9.29 13.75 9.04
CA LYS A 7 -9.78 12.96 10.19
C LYS A 7 -8.93 11.71 10.44
N ILE A 8 -8.29 11.20 9.40
CA ILE A 8 -7.48 9.98 9.40
C ILE A 8 -6.01 10.28 9.73
N LEU A 9 -5.56 11.51 9.45
CA LEU A 9 -4.19 11.93 9.71
C LEU A 9 -3.82 11.91 11.21
N PRO A 10 -2.52 11.77 11.52
CA PRO A 10 -1.99 11.78 12.87
C PRO A 10 -2.40 12.98 13.70
N LYS A 11 -2.61 12.74 15.00
CA LYS A 11 -2.98 13.79 15.97
C LYS A 11 -1.97 13.96 17.11
N SER A 12 -1.04 13.02 17.27
CA SER A 12 -0.01 13.05 18.31
C SER A 12 1.33 12.52 17.80
N ASP A 13 2.35 12.56 18.66
CA ASP A 13 3.68 11.99 18.42
C ASP A 13 3.82 10.53 18.93
N MET A 14 2.71 9.93 19.38
CA MET A 14 2.64 8.56 19.88
C MET A 14 2.63 7.57 18.72
N TYR A 15 3.82 7.10 18.33
CA TYR A 15 4.00 6.19 17.19
C TYR A 15 3.19 4.89 17.29
N LEU A 16 2.94 4.36 18.50
CA LEU A 16 2.13 3.15 18.70
C LEU A 16 0.67 3.36 18.29
N ILE A 17 0.03 4.41 18.81
CA ILE A 17 -1.38 4.70 18.54
C ILE A 17 -1.57 5.10 17.07
N GLU A 18 -0.71 5.98 16.57
CA GLU A 18 -0.79 6.42 15.17
C GLU A 18 -0.39 5.30 14.19
N GLY A 19 0.46 4.35 14.62
CA GLY A 19 0.80 3.15 13.87
C GLY A 19 -0.38 2.18 13.76
N ILE A 20 -1.13 1.96 14.85
CA ILE A 20 -2.37 1.16 14.82
C ILE A 20 -3.43 1.79 13.90
N LYS A 21 -3.58 3.13 13.93
CA LYS A 21 -4.48 3.81 12.99
C LYS A 21 -4.02 3.62 11.54
N LEU A 22 -2.73 3.79 11.28
CA LEU A 22 -2.15 3.59 9.95
C LEU A 22 -2.33 2.14 9.48
N MET A 23 -2.19 1.18 10.38
CA MET A 23 -2.43 -0.25 10.14
C MET A 23 -3.86 -0.51 9.65
N ILE A 24 -4.88 0.02 10.34
CA ILE A 24 -6.28 -0.14 9.94
C ILE A 24 -6.53 0.48 8.57
N VAL A 25 -5.99 1.67 8.33
CA VAL A 25 -6.15 2.36 7.04
C VAL A 25 -5.45 1.58 5.92
N ASN A 26 -4.25 1.06 6.17
CA ASN A 26 -3.51 0.27 5.19
C ASN A 26 -4.20 -1.06 4.88
N LEU A 27 -4.84 -1.70 5.84
CA LEU A 27 -5.66 -2.88 5.58
C LEU A 27 -6.77 -2.54 4.56
N ILE A 28 -7.47 -1.43 4.76
CA ILE A 28 -8.52 -0.96 3.84
C ILE A 28 -7.92 -0.64 2.46
N ILE A 29 -6.79 0.09 2.41
CA ILE A 29 -6.10 0.42 1.16
C ILE A 29 -5.74 -0.87 0.41
N ILE A 30 -5.08 -1.83 1.07
CA ILE A 30 -4.65 -3.08 0.44
C ILE A 30 -5.85 -3.86 -0.11
N LEU A 31 -6.96 -3.94 0.63
CA LEU A 31 -8.18 -4.60 0.17
C LEU A 31 -8.76 -3.90 -1.07
N VAL A 32 -8.88 -2.57 -1.04
CA VAL A 32 -9.40 -1.79 -2.17
C VAL A 32 -8.50 -1.91 -3.40
N VAL A 33 -7.18 -1.77 -3.23
CA VAL A 33 -6.20 -1.92 -4.31
C VAL A 33 -6.24 -3.34 -4.87
N GLY A 34 -6.33 -4.36 -4.01
CA GLY A 34 -6.44 -5.76 -4.42
C GLY A 34 -7.68 -6.01 -5.28
N ILE A 35 -8.86 -5.55 -4.83
CA ILE A 35 -10.13 -5.69 -5.56
C ILE A 35 -10.06 -4.98 -6.92
N ILE A 36 -9.58 -3.73 -6.96
CA ILE A 36 -9.46 -2.96 -8.20
C ILE A 36 -8.50 -3.65 -9.16
N SER A 37 -7.34 -4.10 -8.67
CA SER A 37 -6.32 -4.76 -9.50
C SER A 37 -6.85 -6.06 -10.09
N LEU A 38 -7.44 -6.92 -9.26
CA LEU A 38 -8.03 -8.19 -9.71
C LEU A 38 -9.16 -7.97 -10.72
N GLY A 39 -10.07 -7.04 -10.46
CA GLY A 39 -11.16 -6.73 -11.39
C GLY A 39 -10.64 -6.25 -12.74
N LEU A 40 -9.65 -5.37 -12.73
CA LEU A 40 -9.04 -4.82 -13.95
C LEU A 40 -8.30 -5.90 -14.76
N PHE A 41 -7.50 -6.74 -14.10
CA PHE A 41 -6.82 -7.86 -14.77
C PHE A 41 -7.79 -8.91 -15.30
N TRP A 42 -8.87 -9.20 -14.57
CA TRP A 42 -9.90 -10.14 -15.00
C TRP A 42 -10.64 -9.64 -16.25
N VAL A 43 -10.99 -8.35 -16.31
CA VAL A 43 -11.60 -7.74 -17.50
C VAL A 43 -10.67 -7.85 -18.71
N VAL A 44 -9.38 -7.49 -18.55
CA VAL A 44 -8.42 -7.59 -19.65
C VAL A 44 -8.23 -9.04 -20.11
N TYR A 45 -8.18 -9.99 -19.18
CA TYR A 45 -8.11 -11.41 -19.51
C TYR A 45 -9.32 -11.86 -20.34
N ARG A 46 -10.55 -11.45 -19.98
CA ARG A 46 -11.76 -11.76 -20.77
C ARG A 46 -11.69 -11.19 -22.19
N ILE A 47 -11.17 -9.97 -22.35
CA ILE A 47 -11.04 -9.36 -23.68
C ILE A 47 -9.97 -10.07 -24.51
N ARG A 48 -8.87 -10.53 -23.89
CA ARG A 48 -7.83 -11.34 -24.58
C ARG A 48 -8.40 -12.65 -25.12
N GLN A 49 -9.31 -13.29 -24.39
CA GLN A 49 -9.99 -14.52 -24.85
C GLN A 49 -10.90 -14.29 -26.07
N LEU A 50 -11.31 -13.06 -26.35
CA LEU A 50 -12.05 -12.71 -27.58
C LEU A 50 -11.14 -12.50 -28.80
N GLY A 51 -9.82 -12.71 -28.66
CA GLY A 51 -8.84 -12.60 -29.75
C GLY A 51 -8.13 -11.26 -29.84
N PHE A 52 -8.39 -10.32 -28.91
CA PHE A 52 -7.70 -9.04 -28.87
C PHE A 52 -6.36 -9.15 -28.12
N PRO A 53 -5.20 -8.89 -28.75
CA PRO A 53 -3.90 -8.96 -28.09
C PRO A 53 -3.67 -7.71 -27.21
N LEU A 54 -4.37 -7.64 -26.08
CA LEU A 54 -4.18 -6.56 -25.12
C LEU A 54 -3.03 -6.87 -24.14
N PRO A 55 -2.11 -5.92 -23.92
CA PRO A 55 -1.12 -6.03 -22.86
C PRO A 55 -1.79 -5.95 -21.48
N LEU A 56 -1.17 -6.54 -20.47
CA LEU A 56 -1.64 -6.44 -19.10
C LEU A 56 -1.53 -4.98 -18.60
N PRO A 57 -2.58 -4.42 -17.98
CA PRO A 57 -2.68 -2.99 -17.66
C PRO A 57 -1.94 -2.61 -16.36
N VAL A 58 -0.72 -3.10 -16.20
CA VAL A 58 0.11 -2.93 -14.98
C VAL A 58 0.28 -1.46 -14.61
N TRP A 59 0.56 -0.61 -15.62
CA TRP A 59 0.73 0.82 -15.43
C TRP A 59 -0.53 1.51 -14.91
N LEU A 60 -1.72 1.08 -15.36
CA LEU A 60 -2.98 1.64 -14.88
C LEU A 60 -3.20 1.33 -13.40
N VAL A 61 -2.84 0.11 -12.98
CA VAL A 61 -2.86 -0.26 -11.55
C VAL A 61 -1.90 0.64 -10.77
N ILE A 62 -0.65 0.77 -11.19
CA ILE A 62 0.36 1.58 -10.47
C ILE A 62 -0.04 3.06 -10.41
N LEU A 63 -0.48 3.64 -11.52
CA LEU A 63 -0.91 5.04 -11.60
C LEU A 63 -2.17 5.29 -10.76
N GLY A 64 -3.16 4.40 -10.86
CA GLY A 64 -4.45 4.55 -10.20
C GLY A 64 -4.44 4.19 -8.71
N THR A 65 -3.49 3.38 -8.25
CA THR A 65 -3.47 2.88 -6.86
C THR A 65 -2.15 3.08 -6.14
N GLY A 66 -1.02 2.80 -6.79
CA GLY A 66 0.30 2.92 -6.19
C GLY A 66 0.67 4.37 -5.88
N ILE A 67 0.53 5.28 -6.84
CA ILE A 67 0.82 6.71 -6.63
C ILE A 67 -0.07 7.31 -5.53
N PRO A 68 -1.41 7.15 -5.55
CA PRO A 68 -2.25 7.65 -4.46
C PRO A 68 -1.88 7.09 -3.08
N SER A 69 -1.48 5.81 -3.01
CA SER A 69 -1.03 5.19 -1.76
C SER A 69 0.27 5.83 -1.25
N CYS A 70 1.25 6.03 -2.14
CA CYS A 70 2.51 6.71 -1.81
C CYS A 70 2.26 8.16 -1.34
N VAL A 71 1.40 8.91 -2.02
CA VAL A 71 1.03 10.27 -1.62
C VAL A 71 0.39 10.26 -0.22
N PHE A 72 -0.52 9.32 0.03
CA PHE A 72 -1.14 9.18 1.35
C PHE A 72 -0.11 8.89 2.45
N TRP A 73 0.76 7.90 2.24
CA TRP A 73 1.81 7.53 3.21
C TRP A 73 2.77 8.69 3.50
N PHE A 74 3.15 9.44 2.47
CA PHE A 74 4.02 10.60 2.63
C PHE A 74 3.33 11.67 3.48
N GLN A 75 2.07 12.00 3.17
CA GLN A 75 1.32 13.01 3.91
C GLN A 75 1.03 12.58 5.36
N TYR A 76 0.79 11.29 5.57
CA TYR A 76 0.64 10.72 6.90
C TYR A 76 1.94 10.88 7.72
N GLY A 77 3.07 10.48 7.15
CA GLY A 77 4.40 10.66 7.74
C GLY A 77 4.70 12.13 8.04
N LYS A 78 4.48 13.02 7.07
CA LYS A 78 4.68 14.47 7.21
C LYS A 78 3.88 15.06 8.35
N LYS A 79 2.62 14.68 8.46
CA LYS A 79 1.78 15.16 9.55
C LYS A 79 2.24 14.62 10.91
N PHE A 80 2.63 13.35 11.00
CA PHE A 80 3.22 12.78 12.20
C PHE A 80 4.52 13.49 12.60
N GLY A 81 5.43 13.71 11.65
CA GLY A 81 6.70 14.40 11.84
C GLY A 81 6.55 15.83 12.37
N SER A 82 5.43 16.50 12.10
CA SER A 82 5.12 17.83 12.66
C SER A 82 4.93 17.84 14.19
N PHE A 83 4.56 16.71 14.78
CA PHE A 83 4.43 16.56 16.24
C PHE A 83 5.72 16.05 16.89
N VAL A 84 6.59 15.39 16.13
CA VAL A 84 7.82 14.78 16.65
C VAL A 84 8.97 15.80 16.74
N ARG A 85 9.41 16.09 17.96
CA ARG A 85 10.53 17.01 18.22
C ARG A 85 11.91 16.35 18.18
N GLN A 86 12.01 15.09 18.59
CA GLN A 86 13.26 14.33 18.69
C GLN A 86 13.08 12.92 18.09
N ASN A 87 14.18 12.30 17.67
CA ASN A 87 14.20 10.93 17.14
C ASN A 87 13.23 10.70 15.96
N ARG A 88 13.10 11.70 15.07
CA ARG A 88 12.19 11.66 13.90
C ARG A 88 12.41 10.44 13.02
N PHE A 89 13.68 10.09 12.80
CA PHE A 89 14.05 8.92 12.02
C PHE A 89 13.49 7.64 12.64
N THR A 90 13.85 7.34 13.89
CA THR A 90 13.43 6.10 14.57
C THR A 90 11.92 6.03 14.73
N LYS A 91 11.28 7.12 15.18
CA LYS A 91 9.81 7.15 15.34
C LYS A 91 9.07 7.01 14.01
N GLY A 92 9.58 7.62 12.94
CA GLY A 92 9.01 7.49 11.59
C GLY A 92 9.14 6.08 11.02
N LEU A 93 10.31 5.45 11.20
CA LEU A 93 10.54 4.08 10.77
C LEU A 93 9.64 3.09 11.54
N LEU A 94 9.54 3.22 12.86
CA LEU A 94 8.65 2.40 13.69
C LEU A 94 7.19 2.58 13.29
N LEU A 95 6.75 3.82 13.04
CA LEU A 95 5.40 4.11 12.56
C LEU A 95 5.14 3.41 11.21
N GLY A 96 6.09 3.49 10.27
CA GLY A 96 6.00 2.84 8.97
C GLY A 96 5.89 1.32 9.10
N ILE A 97 6.76 0.69 9.88
CA ILE A 97 6.75 -0.77 10.11
C ILE A 97 5.43 -1.22 10.76
N LEU A 98 4.99 -0.54 11.82
CA LEU A 98 3.73 -0.87 12.49
C LEU A 98 2.53 -0.72 11.56
N GLY A 99 2.49 0.35 10.77
CA GLY A 99 1.44 0.57 9.79
C GLY A 99 1.40 -0.49 8.69
N ASN A 100 2.50 -1.21 8.46
CA ASN A 100 2.65 -2.20 7.40
C ASN A 100 2.43 -3.66 7.84
N ILE A 101 2.17 -3.90 9.13
CA ILE A 101 1.86 -5.23 9.67
C ILE A 101 0.85 -6.01 8.82
N PRO A 102 -0.28 -5.43 8.34
CA PRO A 102 -1.25 -6.16 7.55
C PRO A 102 -0.67 -6.64 6.22
N GLY A 103 0.22 -5.86 5.62
CA GLY A 103 0.94 -6.27 4.41
C GLY A 103 1.84 -7.47 4.68
N PHE A 104 2.56 -7.49 5.80
CA PHE A 104 3.37 -8.67 6.17
C PHE A 104 2.52 -9.90 6.48
N ILE A 105 1.37 -9.74 7.12
CA ILE A 105 0.42 -10.84 7.37
C ILE A 105 -0.09 -11.40 6.04
N ILE A 106 -0.49 -10.54 5.10
CA ILE A 106 -0.96 -10.96 3.77
C ILE A 106 0.17 -11.67 3.01
N LEU A 107 1.40 -11.13 3.05
CA LEU A 107 2.56 -11.79 2.44
C LEU A 107 2.74 -13.20 3.00
N TYR A 108 2.71 -13.35 4.32
CA TYR A 108 2.83 -14.64 4.98
C TYR A 108 1.74 -15.63 4.55
N ILE A 109 0.48 -15.19 4.48
CA ILE A 109 -0.63 -16.02 4.01
C ILE A 109 -0.38 -16.46 2.56
N ILE A 110 -0.05 -15.54 1.65
CA ILE A 110 0.19 -15.84 0.23
C ILE A 110 1.34 -16.84 0.07
N THR A 111 2.45 -16.65 0.79
CA THR A 111 3.61 -17.54 0.68
C THR A 111 3.33 -18.95 1.21
N ASN A 112 2.54 -19.09 2.29
CA ASN A 112 2.19 -20.40 2.82
C ASN A 112 1.07 -21.10 2.03
N SER A 113 0.14 -20.34 1.45
CA SER A 113 -0.95 -20.86 0.61
C SER A 113 -0.56 -21.01 -0.86
N TYR A 114 0.69 -20.72 -1.23
CA TYR A 114 1.19 -20.81 -2.60
C TYR A 114 0.95 -22.18 -3.29
N PRO A 115 1.06 -23.33 -2.59
CA PRO A 115 0.75 -24.64 -3.20
C PRO A 115 -0.72 -24.75 -3.65
N GLU A 116 -1.64 -24.15 -2.89
CA GLU A 116 -3.09 -24.17 -3.20
C GLU A 116 -3.46 -23.11 -4.23
N MET A 117 -2.69 -22.04 -4.35
CA MET A 117 -2.89 -21.00 -5.37
C MET A 117 -2.68 -21.51 -6.81
N ASN A 118 -1.95 -22.62 -7.00
CA ASN A 118 -1.83 -23.27 -8.32
C ASN A 118 -3.15 -23.85 -8.82
N ASN A 119 -4.16 -24.02 -7.96
CA ASN A 119 -5.51 -24.46 -8.34
C ASN A 119 -6.45 -23.30 -8.70
N LEU A 120 -6.00 -22.04 -8.59
CA LEU A 120 -6.78 -20.91 -9.07
C LEU A 120 -6.83 -20.92 -10.59
N SER A 121 -8.03 -20.74 -11.14
CA SER A 121 -8.27 -20.56 -12.59
C SER A 121 -7.82 -19.19 -13.12
N LEU A 122 -6.77 -18.62 -12.50
CA LEU A 122 -6.14 -17.37 -12.88
C LEU A 122 -4.84 -17.65 -13.63
N ASP A 123 -4.56 -16.85 -14.64
CA ASP A 123 -3.30 -16.91 -15.39
C ASP A 123 -2.11 -16.70 -14.42
N PRO A 124 -1.14 -17.64 -14.36
CA PRO A 124 0.04 -17.53 -13.50
C PRO A 124 0.82 -16.22 -13.70
N GLU A 125 0.78 -15.64 -14.90
CA GLU A 125 1.44 -14.36 -15.18
C GLU A 125 0.78 -13.21 -14.40
N ILE A 126 -0.56 -13.20 -14.33
CA ILE A 126 -1.33 -12.18 -13.59
C ILE A 126 -1.00 -12.27 -12.09
N VAL A 127 -0.98 -13.50 -11.54
CA VAL A 127 -0.65 -13.73 -10.12
C VAL A 127 0.76 -13.20 -9.81
N ARG A 128 1.74 -13.51 -10.67
CA ARG A 128 3.12 -13.03 -10.51
C ARG A 128 3.22 -11.51 -10.53
N ILE A 129 2.54 -10.85 -11.47
CA ILE A 129 2.56 -9.38 -11.58
C ILE A 129 1.92 -8.72 -10.35
N VAL A 130 0.75 -9.19 -9.92
CA VAL A 130 0.06 -8.67 -8.73
C VAL A 130 0.96 -8.85 -7.50
N PHE A 131 1.61 -9.99 -7.36
CA PHE A 131 2.55 -10.27 -6.27
C PHE A 131 3.75 -9.31 -6.27
N ILE A 132 4.35 -9.04 -7.44
CA ILE A 132 5.47 -8.08 -7.57
C ILE A 132 5.04 -6.67 -7.18
N ILE A 133 3.87 -6.20 -7.67
CA ILE A 133 3.34 -4.87 -7.32
C ILE A 133 3.10 -4.78 -5.80
N PHE A 134 2.52 -5.83 -5.21
CA PHE A 134 2.27 -5.89 -3.78
C PHE A 134 3.58 -5.80 -2.98
N LEU A 135 4.59 -6.59 -3.33
CA LEU A 135 5.89 -6.60 -2.66
C LEU A 135 6.60 -5.25 -2.81
N MET A 136 6.54 -4.64 -3.99
CA MET A 136 7.04 -3.28 -4.22
C MET A 136 6.37 -2.27 -3.27
N LEU A 137 5.03 -2.27 -3.18
CA LEU A 137 4.29 -1.38 -2.28
C LEU A 137 4.59 -1.65 -0.81
N LEU A 138 4.76 -2.93 -0.44
CA LEU A 138 5.12 -3.36 0.91
C LEU A 138 6.48 -2.77 1.34
N VAL A 139 7.48 -2.79 0.45
CA VAL A 139 8.81 -2.23 0.75
C VAL A 139 8.80 -0.70 0.74
N LEU A 140 8.07 -0.09 -0.21
CA LEU A 140 8.03 1.37 -0.33
C LEU A 140 7.29 2.05 0.83
N MET A 141 6.22 1.44 1.34
CA MET A 141 5.38 2.05 2.38
C MET A 141 6.19 2.59 3.58
N PRO A 142 7.03 1.80 4.28
CA PRO A 142 7.77 2.31 5.44
C PRO A 142 8.79 3.40 5.06
N ILE A 143 9.39 3.30 3.86
CA ILE A 143 10.33 4.31 3.34
C ILE A 143 9.62 5.63 3.11
N ILE A 144 8.45 5.61 2.45
CA ILE A 144 7.69 6.81 2.13
C ILE A 144 7.14 7.48 3.40
N VAL A 145 6.66 6.70 4.39
CA VAL A 145 6.25 7.25 5.69
C VAL A 145 7.43 7.89 6.42
N LEU A 146 8.60 7.25 6.40
CA LEU A 146 9.82 7.79 6.99
C LEU A 146 10.23 9.11 6.31
N LEU A 147 10.26 9.14 4.98
CA LEU A 147 10.57 10.36 4.20
C LEU A 147 9.61 11.49 4.54
N GLY A 148 8.30 11.20 4.63
CA GLY A 148 7.33 12.16 5.11
C GLY A 148 7.66 12.66 6.51
N THR A 149 7.97 11.76 7.45
CA THR A 149 8.28 12.12 8.84
C THR A 149 9.52 13.02 8.98
N LEU A 150 10.50 12.84 8.08
CA LEU A 150 11.72 13.64 8.04
C LEU A 150 11.54 14.98 7.33
N ASP A 151 10.47 15.16 6.56
CA ASP A 151 10.19 16.39 5.84
C ASP A 151 10.08 17.57 6.82
N LYS A 152 11.05 18.50 6.72
CA LYS A 152 11.00 19.74 7.49
C LYS A 152 9.95 20.61 6.81
N SER A 153 8.79 20.75 7.44
CA SER A 153 7.90 21.87 7.17
C SER A 153 8.72 23.14 7.32
N ILE A 154 9.17 23.73 6.20
CA ILE A 154 9.61 25.11 6.15
C ILE A 154 8.40 25.90 6.68
N LYS A 155 8.55 26.45 7.87
CA LYS A 155 7.63 27.44 8.42
C LYS A 155 8.05 28.79 7.87
#